data_AF-A0A1G4ZAP8-F1
#
_entry.id   AF-A0A1G4ZAP8-F1
#
_cell.length_a   1.000
_cell.length_b   1.000
_cell.length_c   1.000
_cell.angle_alpha   90.00
_cell.angle_beta   90.00
_cell.angle_gamma   90.00
#
_symmetry.space_group_name_H-M   'P 1'
#
loop_
_entity.id
_entity.type
_entity.pdbx_description
1 polymer ?
#
loop_
_entity_poly.entity_id
_entity_poly.type
_entity_poly.pdbx_seq_one_letter_code
_entity_poly.pdbx_strand_id
1 'polypeptide(L)'
;MKKTDGTELTIKQQRGSAKHQPVTIDAESGTCTPTPSKIKLNELEDVRREMASVYRQARGGRMDVSEAGRLAYILTGIGKLIEATEMKSDFNK
;
A
#
# COMPACT_ATOMS: atom_id res chain seq x y z
N MET A 1 26.22 55.87 13.80
CA MET A 1 26.31 55.72 12.33
C MET A 1 26.90 54.36 12.00
N LYS A 2 26.07 53.36 11.66
CA LYS A 2 26.23 52.30 10.64
C LYS A 2 24.99 51.39 10.75
N LYS A 3 24.37 51.13 9.59
CA LYS A 3 23.08 50.48 9.37
C LYS A 3 23.21 48.95 9.24
N THR A 4 22.03 48.31 9.15
CA THR A 4 21.62 47.09 8.40
C THR A 4 21.40 45.79 9.19
N ASP A 5 20.13 45.57 9.55
CA ASP A 5 19.23 44.52 9.04
C ASP A 5 19.79 43.12 8.77
N GLY A 6 19.19 42.14 9.43
CA GLY A 6 19.41 40.72 9.15
C GLY A 6 18.49 39.86 9.99
N THR A 7 17.22 39.80 9.61
CA THR A 7 16.22 38.86 10.13
C THR A 7 16.68 37.41 9.90
N GLU A 8 17.14 36.73 10.94
CA GLU A 8 17.25 35.27 10.93
C GLU A 8 16.19 34.70 11.85
N LEU A 9 15.00 34.50 11.28
CA LEU A 9 13.93 33.73 11.88
C LEU A 9 14.44 32.31 12.08
N THR A 10 14.79 31.95 13.32
CA THR A 10 15.08 30.59 13.74
C THR A 10 13.81 29.74 13.57
N ILE A 11 13.64 29.12 12.40
CA ILE A 11 12.58 28.14 12.16
C ILE A 11 12.96 26.86 12.90
N LYS A 12 12.34 26.66 14.07
CA LYS A 12 12.33 25.40 14.80
C LYS A 12 11.65 24.35 13.94
N GLN A 13 12.42 23.50 13.27
CA GLN A 13 11.88 22.40 12.48
C GLN A 13 11.34 21.32 13.41
N GLN A 14 10.04 21.42 13.70
CA GLN A 14 9.27 20.41 14.41
C GLN A 14 9.25 19.13 13.55
N ARG A 15 9.95 18.10 14.02
CA ARG A 15 9.85 16.73 13.51
C ARG A 15 8.48 16.17 13.92
N GLY A 16 7.46 16.45 13.11
CA GLY A 16 6.14 15.83 13.20
C GLY A 16 6.11 14.53 12.39
N SER A 17 6.09 13.40 13.08
CA SER A 17 5.90 12.06 12.53
C SER A 17 4.46 11.89 12.01
N ALA A 18 4.20 12.33 10.77
CA ALA A 18 2.95 12.02 10.09
C ALA A 18 2.95 10.53 9.68
N LYS A 19 2.15 9.74 10.40
CA LYS A 19 1.85 8.33 10.08
C LYS A 19 1.04 8.28 8.77
N HIS A 20 1.69 8.45 7.63
CA HIS A 20 1.03 8.26 6.33
C HIS A 20 0.78 6.77 6.11
N GLN A 21 -0.40 6.32 6.55
CA GLN A 21 -0.95 5.04 6.14
C GLN A 21 -1.11 5.07 4.61
N PRO A 22 -0.63 4.06 3.89
CA PRO A 22 -0.83 3.99 2.45
C PRO A 22 -2.33 3.87 2.17
N VAL A 23 -2.85 4.81 1.38
CA VAL A 23 -4.26 4.87 0.98
C VAL A 23 -4.36 4.39 -0.46
N THR A 24 -5.29 3.47 -0.74
CA THR A 24 -5.69 3.12 -2.10
C THR A 24 -6.96 3.90 -2.42
N ILE A 25 -6.92 4.74 -3.45
CA ILE A 25 -8.07 5.52 -3.91
C ILE A 25 -8.85 4.65 -4.89
N ASP A 26 -10.13 4.45 -4.63
CA ASP A 26 -11.04 3.84 -5.60
C ASP A 26 -11.26 4.77 -6.80
N ALA A 27 -11.08 4.27 -8.02
CA ALA A 27 -11.18 5.05 -9.25
C ALA A 27 -12.61 5.49 -9.59
N GLU A 28 -13.62 4.83 -9.00
CA GLU A 28 -15.05 5.09 -9.27
C GLU A 28 -15.66 6.10 -8.28
N SER A 29 -15.32 6.01 -6.99
CA SER A 29 -15.92 6.85 -5.94
C SER A 29 -14.96 7.87 -5.30
N GLY A 30 -13.65 7.79 -5.58
CA GLY A 30 -12.64 8.65 -4.95
C GLY A 30 -12.50 8.44 -3.43
N THR A 31 -13.11 7.38 -2.89
CA THR A 31 -13.10 7.13 -1.45
C THR A 31 -11.81 6.43 -1.01
N CYS A 32 -11.20 6.96 0.04
CA CYS A 32 -10.01 6.43 0.68
C CYS A 32 -10.41 5.25 1.59
N THR A 33 -10.36 4.02 1.08
CA THR A 33 -10.62 2.84 1.94
C THR A 33 -9.35 2.47 2.71
N PRO A 34 -9.36 2.52 4.05
CA PRO A 34 -8.20 2.12 4.84
C PRO A 34 -7.87 0.65 4.62
N THR A 35 -6.57 0.33 4.54
CA THR A 35 -6.08 -1.05 4.48
C THR A 35 -6.34 -1.73 5.85
N PRO A 36 -7.21 -2.76 5.95
CA PRO A 36 -7.49 -3.45 7.19
C PRO A 36 -6.22 -4.07 7.76
N SER A 37 -6.13 -4.10 9.10
CA SER A 37 -4.97 -4.65 9.83
C SER A 37 -4.79 -6.17 9.67
N LYS A 38 -5.78 -6.88 9.14
CA LYS A 38 -5.73 -8.29 8.73
C LYS A 38 -6.53 -8.44 7.44
N ILE A 39 -5.85 -8.45 6.31
CA ILE A 39 -6.48 -8.78 5.02
C ILE A 39 -6.68 -10.30 5.00
N LYS A 40 -7.94 -10.74 4.83
CA LYS A 40 -8.25 -12.14 4.58
C LYS A 40 -7.98 -12.39 3.11
N LEU A 41 -7.12 -13.33 2.73
CA LEU A 41 -6.80 -13.58 1.31
C LEU A 41 -7.80 -14.56 0.68
N ASN A 42 -9.10 -14.26 0.83
CA ASN A 42 -10.17 -15.17 0.42
C ASN A 42 -10.74 -14.83 -0.97
N GLU A 43 -10.70 -13.55 -1.36
CA GLU A 43 -11.20 -13.06 -2.64
C GLU A 43 -10.06 -12.41 -3.45
N LEU A 44 -10.24 -12.31 -4.77
CA LEU A 44 -9.26 -11.68 -5.65
C LEU A 44 -8.98 -10.23 -5.29
N GLU A 45 -9.98 -9.49 -4.82
CA GLU A 45 -9.82 -8.10 -4.38
C GLU A 45 -8.90 -7.98 -3.17
N ASP A 46 -8.94 -8.92 -2.24
CA ASP A 46 -8.04 -8.94 -1.09
C ASP A 46 -6.59 -9.21 -1.53
N VAL A 47 -6.39 -10.17 -2.43
CA VAL A 47 -5.07 -10.46 -3.02
C VAL A 47 -4.52 -9.25 -3.77
N ARG A 48 -5.37 -8.55 -4.54
CA ARG A 48 -5.01 -7.33 -5.28
C ARG A 48 -4.53 -6.24 -4.33
N ARG A 49 -5.22 -6.02 -3.21
CA ARG A 49 -4.85 -5.01 -2.22
C ARG A 49 -3.54 -5.33 -1.53
N GLU A 50 -3.30 -6.60 -1.21
CA GLU A 50 -2.03 -7.04 -0.62
C GLU A 50 -0.87 -6.90 -1.62
N MET A 51 -1.07 -7.26 -2.90
CA MET A 51 -0.07 -7.03 -3.96
C MET A 51 0.31 -5.54 -4.07
N ALA A 52 -0.68 -4.65 -4.06
CA ALA A 52 -0.44 -3.21 -4.10
C ALA A 52 0.32 -2.72 -2.84
N SER A 53 0.06 -3.33 -1.68
CA SER A 53 0.80 -3.06 -0.45
C SER A 53 2.28 -3.45 -0.57
N VAL A 54 2.55 -4.68 -1.02
CA VAL A 54 3.91 -5.19 -1.25
C VAL A 54 4.67 -4.27 -2.22
N TYR A 55 4.06 -3.91 -3.34
CA TYR A 55 4.66 -3.00 -4.31
C TYR A 55 5.03 -1.64 -3.69
N ARG A 56 4.11 -1.02 -2.95
CA ARG A 56 4.37 0.29 -2.31
C ARG A 56 5.46 0.22 -1.27
N GLN A 57 5.53 -0.86 -0.49
CA GLN A 57 6.57 -1.05 0.52
C GLN A 57 7.94 -1.24 -0.11
N ALA A 58 8.04 -2.06 -1.17
CA ALA A 58 9.27 -2.25 -1.92
C ALA A 58 9.72 -0.94 -2.60
N ARG A 59 8.81 -0.26 -3.31
CA ARG A 59 9.10 1.01 -3.99
C ARG A 59 9.50 2.12 -3.02
N GLY A 60 8.91 2.12 -1.82
CA GLY A 60 9.23 3.05 -0.74
C GLY A 60 10.50 2.71 0.03
N GLY A 61 11.23 1.63 -0.34
CA GLY A 61 12.45 1.20 0.34
C GLY A 61 12.23 0.67 1.75
N ARG A 62 10.98 0.32 2.10
CA ARG A 62 10.61 -0.21 3.43
C ARG A 62 10.68 -1.73 3.50
N MET A 63 10.81 -2.40 2.36
CA MET A 63 10.90 -3.84 2.20
C MET A 63 11.96 -4.14 1.15
N ASP A 64 12.74 -5.21 1.37
CA ASP A 64 13.73 -5.66 0.40
C ASP A 64 13.06 -6.15 -0.89
N VAL A 65 13.71 -5.91 -2.04
CA VAL A 65 13.14 -6.25 -3.36
C VAL A 65 13.05 -7.77 -3.55
N SER A 66 14.00 -8.54 -3.02
CA SER A 66 13.94 -10.01 -3.08
C SER A 66 12.80 -10.55 -2.23
N GLU A 67 12.62 -9.99 -1.03
CA GLU A 67 11.48 -10.33 -0.18
C GLU A 67 10.14 -9.99 -0.84
N ALA A 68 10.02 -8.78 -1.39
CA ALA A 68 8.83 -8.35 -2.12
C ALA A 68 8.51 -9.27 -3.31
N GLY A 69 9.54 -9.71 -4.04
CA GLY A 69 9.38 -10.66 -5.15
C GLY A 69 8.83 -12.02 -4.68
N ARG A 70 9.32 -12.55 -3.56
CA ARG A 70 8.79 -13.80 -2.97
C ARG A 70 7.34 -13.66 -2.56
N LEU A 71 6.97 -12.55 -1.92
CA LEU A 71 5.59 -12.28 -1.51
C LEU A 71 4.67 -12.15 -2.72
N ALA A 72 5.07 -11.42 -3.76
CA ALA A 72 4.29 -11.28 -4.99
C ALA A 72 4.06 -12.63 -5.68
N TYR A 73 5.06 -13.52 -5.69
CA TYR A 73 4.92 -14.87 -6.22
C TYR A 73 3.88 -15.69 -5.46
N ILE A 74 3.93 -15.68 -4.13
CA ILE A 74 2.95 -16.39 -3.28
C ILE A 74 1.53 -15.85 -3.51
N LEU A 75 1.36 -14.54 -3.51
CA LEU A 75 0.07 -13.87 -3.75
C LEU A 75 -0.51 -14.24 -5.12
N THR A 76 0.35 -14.32 -6.15
CA THR A 76 -0.07 -14.78 -7.49
C THR A 76 -0.58 -16.22 -7.45
N GLY A 77 0.07 -17.11 -6.70
CA GLY A 77 -0.39 -18.49 -6.50
C GLY A 77 -1.77 -18.56 -5.83
N ILE A 78 -1.99 -17.74 -4.81
CA ILE A 78 -3.29 -17.66 -4.11
C ILE A 78 -4.39 -17.16 -5.06
N GLY A 79 -4.14 -16.08 -5.82
CA GLY A 79 -5.12 -15.56 -6.79
C GLY A 79 -5.57 -16.62 -7.80
N LYS A 80 -4.63 -17.39 -8.35
CA LYS A 80 -4.94 -18.50 -9.26
C LYS A 80 -5.79 -19.60 -8.62
N LEU A 81 -5.58 -19.90 -7.34
CA LEU A 81 -6.37 -20.90 -6.63
C LEU A 81 -7.81 -20.40 -6.39
N ILE A 82 -7.98 -19.12 -6.06
CA ILE A 82 -9.29 -18.49 -5.91
C ILE A 82 -10.06 -18.55 -7.24
N GLU A 83 -9.44 -18.10 -8.33
CA GLU A 83 -10.01 -18.18 -9.69
C GLU A 83 -10.44 -19.61 -10.05
N ALA A 84 -9.60 -20.61 -9.74
CA ALA A 84 -9.92 -22.01 -10.00
C ALA A 84 -11.14 -22.50 -9.19
N THR A 85 -11.30 -22.04 -7.94
CA THR A 85 -12.47 -22.38 -7.12
C THR A 85 -13.75 -21.70 -7.56
N GLU A 86 -13.67 -20.44 -8.02
CA GLU A 86 -14.83 -19.70 -8.54
C GLU A 86 -15.31 -20.29 -9.87
N MET A 87 -14.39 -20.59 -10.80
CA MET A 87 -14.71 -21.26 -12.07
C MET A 87 -15.40 -22.62 -11.86
N LYS A 88 -14.94 -23.41 -10.87
CA LYS A 88 -15.55 -24.70 -10.51
C LYS A 88 -17.00 -24.56 -10.06
N SER A 89 -17.33 -23.47 -9.37
CA SER A 89 -18.67 -23.17 -8.86
C SER A 89 -19.63 -22.81 -9.99
N ASP A 90 -19.18 -22.02 -10.96
CA ASP A 90 -20.02 -21.57 -12.08
C ASP A 90 -20.28 -22.68 -13.11
N PHE A 91 -19.34 -23.62 -13.28
CA PHE A 91 -19.53 -24.77 -14.18
C PHE A 91 -20.56 -25.80 -13.68
N ASN A 92 -20.85 -25.84 -12.38
CA ASN A 92 -21.73 -26.85 -11.76
C ASN A 92 -23.16 -26.33 -11.51
N LYS A 93 -23.54 -25.21 -12.15
CA LYS A 93 -24.90 -24.67 -12.22
C LYS A 93 -25.48 -24.89 -13.60
#